data_AF-A0ABD5TSA6-F1
#
_entry.id   AF-A0ABD5TSA6-F1
#
_cell.length_a   1.000
_cell.length_b   1.000
_cell.length_c   1.000
_cell.angle_alpha   90.00
_cell.angle_beta   90.00
_cell.angle_gamma   90.00
#
_symmetry.space_group_name_H-M   'P 1'
#
loop_
_entity.id
_entity.type
_entity.pdbx_description
1 polymer ?
#
loop_
_entity_poly.entity_id
_entity_poly.type
_entity_poly.pdbx_seq_one_letter_code
_entity_poly.pdbx_strand_id
1 'polypeptide(L)'
;PLWFDEYKPSDISSYRLDFFHNLYRKATRGALEVRGNADKTTDEYKIEAPVVVSGEQSIQGPAERRRSVMTQFRTETTDAGTETAEAYKNLVGKARVDGGELELGSDAPDPAEHALAYYRFVTGFDENRLRRLWYDSLEHAHARADALGVVDELDDLEMQGLQTVVFGFTLYHEFAEHVGADTESLPTEEDLNDALEYVVERIGPAGKRKSHTDRFIELFERAVVAGYLEQGQHYEIVHECTPREQVRINLPRSFDAISKYAKDHDIRSEDLLNAHSDYRDRFRELAEQPGSFVKCTDQYTAGVSQCTGISTLGAMNDLEGFDRASLGVGPIEGDEEVVALVTTDDESDTEGNGDEYEQTTVRVKRALQDDPLTMSELCEQTGCEEKPVRDALSTIQGETYLDVRKAESDGETRYYIP
;
A
#
# COMPACT_ATOMS: atom_id res chain seq x y z
N PRO A 1 -18.89 -12.71 -15.96
CA PRO A 1 -18.61 -12.28 -14.56
C PRO A 1 -19.56 -13.04 -13.62
N LEU A 2 -19.13 -13.29 -12.38
CA LEU A 2 -20.00 -13.77 -11.32
C LEU A 2 -20.30 -12.60 -10.39
N TRP A 3 -21.57 -12.36 -10.10
CA TRP A 3 -22.00 -11.29 -9.21
C TRP A 3 -22.48 -11.88 -7.89
N PHE A 4 -21.79 -11.52 -6.81
CA PHE A 4 -22.20 -11.77 -5.44
C PHE A 4 -22.84 -10.51 -4.87
N ASP A 5 -24.17 -10.51 -4.78
CA ASP A 5 -24.95 -9.40 -4.22
C ASP A 5 -25.24 -9.59 -2.72
N GLU A 6 -25.64 -8.52 -2.05
CA GLU A 6 -25.94 -8.48 -0.62
C GLU A 6 -24.77 -8.96 0.27
N TYR A 7 -23.54 -8.59 -0.08
CA TYR A 7 -22.36 -8.89 0.72
C TYR A 7 -22.41 -8.17 2.07
N LYS A 8 -22.70 -8.95 3.11
CA LYS A 8 -22.75 -8.51 4.50
C LYS A 8 -22.04 -9.52 5.40
N PRO A 9 -20.69 -9.45 5.54
CA PRO A 9 -19.90 -10.41 6.29
C PRO A 9 -20.37 -10.60 7.73
N SER A 10 -20.95 -9.57 8.35
CA SER A 10 -21.57 -9.66 9.68
C SER A 10 -22.74 -10.65 9.78
N ASP A 11 -23.45 -10.89 8.67
CA ASP A 11 -24.61 -11.80 8.61
C ASP A 11 -24.23 -13.17 8.03
N ILE A 12 -22.99 -13.35 7.55
CA ILE A 12 -22.48 -14.59 6.95
C ILE A 12 -21.72 -15.38 8.01
N SER A 13 -21.92 -16.71 8.07
CA SER A 13 -21.14 -17.54 8.99
C SER A 13 -19.65 -17.52 8.64
N SER A 14 -18.78 -17.48 9.67
CA SER A 14 -17.32 -17.38 9.51
C SER A 14 -16.76 -18.41 8.52
N TYR A 15 -17.16 -19.68 8.64
CA TYR A 15 -16.74 -20.74 7.72
C TYR A 15 -17.08 -20.46 6.25
N ARG A 16 -18.28 -19.91 5.97
CA ARG A 16 -18.69 -19.58 4.60
C ARG A 16 -17.95 -18.35 4.07
N LEU A 17 -17.69 -17.38 4.95
CA LEU A 17 -16.94 -16.18 4.63
C LEU A 17 -15.48 -16.51 4.30
N ASP A 18 -14.83 -17.34 5.13
CA ASP A 18 -13.45 -17.80 4.92
C ASP A 18 -13.32 -18.58 3.59
N PHE A 19 -14.30 -19.45 3.31
CA PHE A 19 -14.37 -20.19 2.06
C PHE A 19 -14.52 -19.25 0.85
N PHE A 20 -15.41 -18.27 0.95
CA PHE A 20 -15.58 -17.24 -0.07
C PHE A 20 -14.28 -16.46 -0.31
N HIS A 21 -13.64 -15.93 0.74
CA HIS A 21 -12.39 -15.18 0.64
C HIS A 21 -11.24 -16.01 0.07
N ASN A 22 -11.19 -17.32 0.37
CA ASN A 22 -10.24 -18.23 -0.27
C ASN A 22 -10.45 -18.32 -1.78
N LEU A 23 -11.69 -18.55 -2.24
CA LEU A 23 -12.00 -18.59 -3.67
C LEU A 23 -11.79 -17.22 -4.34
N TYR A 24 -12.14 -16.14 -3.65
CA TYR A 24 -11.96 -14.77 -4.11
C TYR A 24 -10.48 -14.46 -4.41
N ARG A 25 -9.57 -14.83 -3.50
CA ARG A 25 -8.11 -14.70 -3.71
C ARG A 25 -7.59 -15.58 -4.85
N LYS A 26 -8.19 -16.75 -5.06
CA LYS A 26 -7.82 -17.67 -6.15
C LYS A 26 -8.29 -17.16 -7.52
N ALA A 27 -9.43 -16.49 -7.58
CA ALA A 27 -9.99 -15.91 -8.80
C ALA A 27 -9.04 -14.89 -9.44
N THR A 28 -8.32 -14.10 -8.63
CA THR A 28 -7.39 -13.08 -9.13
C THR A 28 -6.21 -13.66 -9.91
N ARG A 29 -5.83 -14.92 -9.66
CA ARG A 29 -4.68 -15.58 -10.29
C ARG A 29 -5.07 -16.67 -11.29
N GLY A 30 -6.36 -16.89 -11.52
CA GLY A 30 -6.81 -18.00 -12.37
C GLY A 30 -6.53 -19.38 -11.78
N ALA A 31 -6.49 -19.51 -10.44
CA ALA A 31 -5.98 -20.70 -9.77
C ALA A 31 -6.94 -21.91 -9.85
N LEU A 32 -6.39 -23.10 -9.63
CA LEU A 32 -7.14 -24.36 -9.53
C LEU A 32 -7.68 -24.56 -8.12
N GLU A 33 -8.94 -24.97 -8.04
CA GLU A 33 -9.59 -25.44 -6.81
C GLU A 33 -9.86 -26.93 -6.90
N VAL A 34 -9.30 -27.69 -5.96
CA VAL A 34 -9.49 -29.14 -5.89
C VAL A 34 -10.59 -29.47 -4.89
N ARG A 35 -11.60 -30.22 -5.31
CA ARG A 35 -12.66 -30.73 -4.42
C ARG A 35 -12.61 -32.24 -4.36
N GLY A 36 -12.59 -32.78 -3.14
CA GLY A 36 -12.68 -34.21 -2.89
C GLY A 36 -14.12 -34.71 -2.98
N ASN A 37 -14.32 -35.79 -3.72
CA ASN A 37 -15.61 -36.46 -3.88
C ASN A 37 -15.80 -37.54 -2.81
N ALA A 38 -17.06 -37.93 -2.58
CA ALA A 38 -17.41 -38.98 -1.62
C ALA A 38 -16.83 -40.35 -1.98
N ASP A 39 -16.51 -40.57 -3.25
CA ASP A 39 -15.86 -41.78 -3.78
C ASP A 39 -14.32 -41.74 -3.67
N LYS A 40 -13.76 -40.72 -3.00
CA LYS A 40 -12.31 -40.46 -2.85
C LYS A 40 -11.58 -40.07 -4.13
N THR A 41 -12.31 -39.70 -5.19
CA THR A 41 -11.72 -39.00 -6.34
C THR A 41 -11.62 -37.49 -6.07
N THR A 42 -10.96 -36.75 -6.96
CA THR A 42 -10.82 -35.30 -6.86
C THR A 42 -11.18 -34.65 -8.20
N ASP A 43 -12.01 -33.62 -8.15
CA ASP A 43 -12.30 -32.76 -9.28
C ASP A 43 -11.49 -31.46 -9.16
N GLU A 44 -10.92 -31.02 -10.28
CA GLU A 44 -10.19 -29.76 -10.36
C GLU A 44 -11.01 -28.72 -11.13
N TYR A 45 -11.23 -27.57 -10.51
CA TYR A 45 -11.96 -26.46 -11.11
C TYR A 45 -11.00 -25.30 -11.33
N LYS A 46 -10.83 -24.88 -12.58
CA LYS A 46 -10.09 -23.65 -12.90
C LYS A 46 -11.00 -22.45 -12.73
N ILE A 47 -10.63 -21.52 -11.84
CA ILE A 47 -11.42 -20.33 -11.57
C ILE A 47 -11.02 -19.26 -12.59
N GLU A 48 -11.85 -19.04 -13.61
CA GLU A 48 -11.54 -18.10 -14.71
C GLU A 48 -12.45 -16.86 -14.74
N ALA A 49 -13.59 -16.91 -14.03
CA ALA A 49 -14.55 -15.82 -14.07
C ALA A 49 -14.15 -14.68 -13.12
N PRO A 50 -14.21 -13.40 -13.57
CA PRO A 50 -14.08 -12.27 -12.66
C PRO A 50 -15.28 -12.21 -11.71
N VAL A 51 -15.03 -11.76 -10.48
CA VAL A 51 -16.04 -11.69 -9.41
C VAL A 51 -16.35 -10.24 -9.08
N VAL A 52 -17.63 -9.89 -9.15
CA VAL A 52 -18.19 -8.62 -8.68
C VAL A 52 -18.85 -8.85 -7.33
N VAL A 53 -18.55 -8.00 -6.35
CA VAL A 53 -19.13 -8.08 -5.00
C VAL A 53 -19.83 -6.75 -4.73
N SER A 54 -21.14 -6.80 -4.46
CA SER A 54 -21.92 -5.64 -3.99
C SER A 54 -22.52 -5.93 -2.62
N GLY A 55 -22.60 -4.91 -1.79
CA GLY A 55 -23.18 -5.01 -0.45
C GLY A 55 -23.00 -3.73 0.36
N GLU A 56 -23.62 -3.70 1.54
CA GLU A 56 -23.56 -2.55 2.46
C GLU A 56 -22.18 -2.41 3.12
N GLN A 57 -21.46 -3.52 3.24
CA GLN A 57 -20.16 -3.59 3.90
C GLN A 57 -19.06 -3.83 2.87
N SER A 58 -17.94 -3.14 3.03
CA SER A 58 -16.77 -3.35 2.19
C SER A 58 -16.01 -4.63 2.58
N ILE A 59 -15.28 -5.20 1.62
CA ILE A 59 -14.24 -6.20 1.89
C ILE A 59 -13.20 -5.57 2.83
N GLN A 60 -12.95 -6.19 3.98
CA GLN A 60 -12.01 -5.67 4.99
C GLN A 60 -10.63 -6.32 4.89
N GLY A 61 -10.56 -7.59 4.46
CA GLY A 61 -9.32 -8.36 4.39
C GLY A 61 -8.28 -7.72 3.47
N PRO A 62 -7.04 -7.43 3.92
CA PRO A 62 -6.04 -6.73 3.11
C PRO A 62 -5.64 -7.46 1.84
N ALA A 63 -5.56 -8.79 1.93
CA ALA A 63 -5.22 -9.63 0.80
C ALA A 63 -6.30 -9.54 -0.28
N GLU A 64 -7.56 -9.57 0.12
CA GLU A 64 -8.72 -9.41 -0.75
C GLU A 64 -8.75 -7.99 -1.31
N ARG A 65 -8.62 -6.95 -0.46
CA ARG A 65 -8.64 -5.55 -0.88
C ARG A 65 -7.53 -5.16 -1.85
N ARG A 66 -6.35 -5.78 -1.81
CA ARG A 66 -5.26 -5.58 -2.81
C ARG A 66 -5.59 -6.19 -4.17
N ARG A 67 -6.52 -7.16 -4.18
CA ARG A 67 -6.97 -7.90 -5.35
C ARG A 67 -8.32 -7.38 -5.87
N SER A 68 -8.76 -6.23 -5.38
CA SER A 68 -10.06 -5.63 -5.66
C SER A 68 -9.90 -4.18 -6.09
N VAL A 69 -10.62 -3.79 -7.13
CA VAL A 69 -10.95 -2.38 -7.38
C VAL A 69 -12.19 -2.06 -6.55
N MET A 70 -12.05 -1.19 -5.54
CA MET A 70 -13.13 -0.89 -4.60
C MET A 70 -13.76 0.47 -4.91
N THR A 71 -15.07 0.48 -5.13
CA THR A 71 -15.84 1.70 -5.37
C THR A 71 -16.98 1.85 -4.37
N GLN A 72 -17.39 3.09 -4.12
CA GLN A 72 -18.58 3.41 -3.35
C GLN A 72 -19.48 4.26 -4.23
N PHE A 73 -20.71 3.79 -4.43
CA PHE A 73 -21.70 4.53 -5.19
C PHE A 73 -22.43 5.52 -4.26
N ARG A 74 -22.70 6.71 -4.78
CA ARG A 74 -23.55 7.69 -4.09
C ARG A 74 -24.99 7.18 -4.08
N THR A 75 -25.64 7.19 -2.94
CA THR A 75 -27.03 6.74 -2.80
C THR A 75 -28.02 7.67 -3.50
N GLU A 76 -27.69 8.95 -3.54
CA GLU A 76 -28.51 10.03 -4.11
C GLU A 76 -28.87 9.80 -5.58
N THR A 77 -28.06 9.08 -6.35
CA THR A 77 -28.31 8.77 -7.78
C THR A 77 -29.49 7.82 -8.00
N THR A 78 -29.98 7.18 -6.94
CA THR A 78 -31.14 6.28 -6.96
C THR A 78 -32.40 6.93 -6.41
N ASP A 79 -32.31 8.16 -5.91
CA ASP A 79 -33.45 8.87 -5.34
C ASP A 79 -34.51 9.14 -6.41
N ALA A 80 -35.77 8.96 -6.03
CA ALA A 80 -36.89 9.15 -6.94
C ALA A 80 -36.97 10.60 -7.43
N GLY A 81 -37.04 10.77 -8.75
CA GLY A 81 -37.09 12.09 -9.41
C GLY A 81 -35.73 12.64 -9.82
N THR A 82 -34.64 11.90 -9.60
CA THR A 82 -33.34 12.22 -10.23
C THR A 82 -33.31 11.77 -11.69
N GLU A 83 -32.57 12.50 -12.53
CA GLU A 83 -32.37 12.15 -13.93
C GLU A 83 -31.78 10.74 -14.09
N THR A 84 -30.85 10.36 -13.22
CA THR A 84 -30.22 9.03 -13.22
C THR A 84 -31.22 7.92 -12.89
N ALA A 85 -32.10 8.12 -11.91
CA ALA A 85 -33.14 7.15 -11.57
C ALA A 85 -34.18 7.02 -12.70
N GLU A 86 -34.48 8.10 -13.42
CA GLU A 86 -35.36 8.09 -14.59
C GLU A 86 -34.71 7.37 -15.78
N ALA A 87 -33.46 7.70 -16.11
CA ALA A 87 -32.69 7.04 -17.16
C ALA A 87 -32.57 5.52 -16.91
N TYR A 88 -32.30 5.11 -15.67
CA TYR A 88 -32.26 3.70 -15.30
C TYR A 88 -33.62 3.02 -15.48
N LYS A 89 -34.73 3.66 -15.05
CA LYS A 89 -36.09 3.12 -15.25
C LYS A 89 -36.41 2.92 -16.73
N ASN A 90 -36.00 3.88 -17.58
CA ASN A 90 -36.14 3.77 -19.03
C ASN A 90 -35.35 2.59 -19.59
N LEU A 91 -34.11 2.42 -19.14
CA LEU A 91 -33.25 1.31 -19.55
C LEU A 91 -33.83 -0.06 -19.17
N VAL A 92 -34.38 -0.21 -17.96
CA VAL A 92 -34.89 -1.50 -17.47
C VAL A 92 -36.40 -1.73 -17.70
N GLY A 93 -37.10 -0.81 -18.36
CA GLY A 93 -38.53 -0.93 -18.66
C GLY A 93 -39.46 -0.90 -17.46
N LYS A 94 -39.06 -0.23 -16.36
CA LYS A 94 -39.92 -0.11 -15.18
C LYS A 94 -41.08 0.86 -15.44
N ALA A 95 -42.23 0.61 -14.78
CA ALA A 95 -43.40 1.47 -14.89
C ALA A 95 -43.10 2.89 -14.40
N ARG A 96 -43.55 3.90 -15.16
CA ARG A 96 -43.45 5.33 -14.86
C ARG A 96 -44.82 5.92 -14.57
N VAL A 97 -44.86 7.01 -13.81
CA VAL A 97 -46.06 7.83 -13.62
C VAL A 97 -45.78 9.17 -14.29
N ASP A 98 -46.41 9.42 -15.43
CA ASP A 98 -46.30 10.68 -16.17
C ASP A 98 -47.68 11.34 -16.23
N GLY A 99 -47.79 12.59 -15.78
CA GLY A 99 -49.08 13.31 -15.74
C GLY A 99 -50.20 12.65 -14.91
N GLY A 100 -49.90 11.62 -14.11
CA GLY A 100 -50.89 10.82 -13.36
C GLY A 100 -51.35 9.53 -14.04
N GLU A 101 -50.83 9.21 -15.24
CA GLU A 101 -51.02 7.92 -15.90
C GLU A 101 -49.79 7.02 -15.72
N LEU A 102 -50.06 5.72 -15.52
CA LEU A 102 -49.02 4.71 -15.37
C LEU A 102 -48.65 4.15 -16.74
N GLU A 103 -47.48 4.50 -17.25
CA GLU A 103 -46.96 3.96 -18.50
C GLU A 103 -45.96 2.83 -18.20
N LEU A 104 -46.21 1.64 -18.74
CA LEU A 104 -45.28 0.51 -18.68
C LEU A 104 -44.26 0.66 -19.80
N GLY A 105 -42.97 0.55 -19.48
CA GLY A 105 -41.89 0.56 -20.47
C GLY A 105 -41.89 -0.72 -21.31
N SER A 106 -42.77 -0.80 -22.33
CA SER A 106 -42.86 -1.96 -23.23
C SER A 106 -41.68 -2.08 -24.20
N ASP A 107 -40.92 -1.01 -24.37
CA ASP A 107 -39.90 -0.86 -25.41
C ASP A 107 -38.48 -0.93 -24.84
N ALA A 108 -38.33 -1.40 -23.60
CA ALA A 108 -37.02 -1.52 -22.99
C ALA A 108 -36.19 -2.61 -23.69
N PRO A 109 -34.91 -2.33 -23.99
CA PRO A 109 -34.03 -3.30 -24.61
C PRO A 109 -33.78 -4.50 -23.69
N ASP A 110 -33.71 -5.71 -24.26
CA ASP A 110 -33.36 -6.91 -23.50
C ASP A 110 -31.87 -6.89 -23.13
N PRO A 111 -31.49 -6.92 -21.84
CA PRO A 111 -30.09 -6.98 -21.43
C PRO A 111 -29.32 -8.17 -22.02
N ALA A 112 -30.00 -9.28 -22.33
CA ALA A 112 -29.38 -10.43 -22.97
C ALA A 112 -28.91 -10.12 -24.41
N GLU A 113 -29.61 -9.24 -25.13
CA GLU A 113 -29.20 -8.81 -26.47
C GLU A 113 -27.94 -7.96 -26.40
N HIS A 114 -27.84 -7.05 -25.43
CA HIS A 114 -26.62 -6.28 -25.17
C HIS A 114 -25.44 -7.20 -24.85
N ALA A 115 -25.62 -8.15 -23.92
CA ALA A 115 -24.57 -9.10 -23.54
C ALA A 115 -24.11 -9.92 -24.76
N LEU A 116 -25.05 -10.42 -25.57
CA LEU A 116 -24.72 -11.17 -26.79
C LEU A 116 -23.96 -10.31 -27.81
N ALA A 117 -24.37 -9.06 -28.02
CA ALA A 117 -23.69 -8.14 -28.92
C ALA A 117 -22.26 -7.87 -28.45
N TYR A 118 -22.06 -7.59 -27.16
CA TYR A 118 -20.75 -7.38 -26.57
C TYR A 118 -19.83 -8.60 -26.71
N TYR A 119 -20.33 -9.81 -26.39
CA TYR A 119 -19.52 -11.02 -26.54
C TYR A 119 -19.18 -11.32 -28.00
N ARG A 120 -20.10 -11.10 -28.94
CA ARG A 120 -19.81 -11.23 -30.38
C ARG A 120 -18.72 -10.27 -30.81
N PHE A 121 -18.79 -9.02 -30.37
CA PHE A 121 -17.76 -8.02 -30.61
C PHE A 121 -16.40 -8.49 -30.09
N VAL A 122 -16.29 -8.83 -28.80
CA VAL A 122 -15.02 -9.25 -28.18
C VAL A 122 -14.45 -10.53 -28.82
N THR A 123 -15.30 -11.53 -29.13
CA THR A 123 -14.83 -12.77 -29.81
C THR A 123 -14.39 -12.55 -31.25
N GLY A 124 -14.68 -11.39 -31.85
CA GLY A 124 -14.19 -10.99 -33.16
C GLY A 124 -12.75 -10.44 -33.16
N PHE A 125 -12.16 -10.18 -31.99
CA PHE A 125 -10.81 -9.65 -31.89
C PHE A 125 -9.76 -10.73 -32.14
N ASP A 126 -8.65 -10.33 -32.76
CA ASP A 126 -7.43 -11.13 -32.71
C ASP A 126 -6.73 -10.99 -31.36
N GLU A 127 -6.08 -12.07 -30.93
CA GLU A 127 -5.37 -12.11 -29.64
C GLU A 127 -4.29 -11.03 -29.52
N ASN A 128 -3.59 -10.72 -30.63
CA ASN A 128 -2.52 -9.72 -30.61
C ASN A 128 -3.06 -8.31 -30.38
N ARG A 129 -4.22 -7.98 -30.94
CA ARG A 129 -4.90 -6.72 -30.67
C ARG A 129 -5.31 -6.61 -29.21
N LEU A 130 -5.91 -7.63 -28.62
CA LEU A 130 -6.26 -7.62 -27.19
C LEU A 130 -5.02 -7.46 -26.30
N ARG A 131 -3.92 -8.14 -26.63
CA ARG A 131 -2.65 -7.97 -25.93
C ARG A 131 -2.11 -6.55 -26.03
N ARG A 132 -2.16 -5.92 -27.21
CA ARG A 132 -1.74 -4.52 -27.37
C ARG A 132 -2.59 -3.59 -26.53
N LEU A 133 -3.92 -3.66 -26.65
CA LEU A 133 -4.83 -2.86 -25.83
C LEU A 133 -4.55 -3.03 -24.34
N TRP A 134 -4.26 -4.26 -23.89
CA TRP A 134 -3.87 -4.53 -22.52
C TRP A 134 -2.57 -3.81 -22.12
N TYR A 135 -1.51 -3.88 -22.92
CA TYR A 135 -0.25 -3.18 -22.63
C TYR A 135 -0.37 -1.66 -22.72
N ASP A 136 -1.10 -1.14 -23.71
CA ASP A 136 -1.36 0.31 -23.85
C ASP A 136 -2.13 0.83 -22.61
N SER A 137 -3.04 0.01 -22.07
CA SER A 137 -3.75 0.32 -20.82
C SER A 137 -2.82 0.36 -19.61
N LEU A 138 -1.75 -0.46 -19.59
CA LEU A 138 -0.73 -0.43 -18.53
C LEU A 138 0.07 0.86 -18.60
N GLU A 139 0.49 1.24 -19.80
CA GLU A 139 1.23 2.49 -20.02
C GLU A 139 0.41 3.70 -19.58
N HIS A 140 -0.86 3.75 -19.94
CA HIS A 140 -1.77 4.81 -19.50
C HIS A 140 -1.96 4.81 -17.97
N ALA A 141 -2.17 3.64 -17.35
CA ALA A 141 -2.30 3.55 -15.89
C ALA A 141 -1.03 3.99 -15.16
N HIS A 142 0.16 3.61 -15.65
CA HIS A 142 1.45 4.05 -15.12
C HIS A 142 1.63 5.56 -15.28
N ALA A 143 1.36 6.11 -16.46
CA ALA A 143 1.49 7.54 -16.70
C ALA A 143 0.57 8.35 -15.75
N ARG A 144 -0.64 7.85 -15.48
CA ARG A 144 -1.54 8.48 -14.53
C ARG A 144 -1.04 8.35 -13.09
N ALA A 145 -0.57 7.18 -12.67
CA ALA A 145 0.00 6.98 -11.33
C ALA A 145 1.26 7.83 -11.09
N ASP A 146 2.10 7.99 -12.11
CA ASP A 146 3.28 8.86 -12.10
C ASP A 146 2.89 10.34 -11.98
N ALA A 147 1.89 10.78 -12.76
CA ALA A 147 1.35 12.13 -12.66
C ALA A 147 0.75 12.45 -11.27
N LEU A 148 0.25 11.43 -10.56
CA LEU A 148 -0.23 11.54 -9.18
C LEU A 148 0.89 11.43 -8.13
N GLY A 149 2.13 11.08 -8.55
CA GLY A 149 3.27 10.92 -7.66
C GLY A 149 3.24 9.65 -6.81
N VAL A 150 2.49 8.62 -7.23
CA VAL A 150 2.24 7.40 -6.45
C VAL A 150 2.77 6.13 -7.10
N VAL A 151 3.47 6.24 -8.25
CA VAL A 151 3.88 5.07 -9.05
C VAL A 151 4.75 4.08 -8.27
N ASP A 152 5.64 4.58 -7.41
CA ASP A 152 6.51 3.76 -6.56
C ASP A 152 5.80 3.24 -5.29
N GLU A 153 4.59 3.74 -5.02
CA GLU A 153 3.80 3.42 -3.84
C GLU A 153 2.78 2.30 -4.08
N LEU A 154 2.42 2.06 -5.34
CA LEU A 154 1.46 1.04 -5.75
C LEU A 154 2.13 -0.32 -5.95
N ASP A 155 1.50 -1.39 -5.45
CA ASP A 155 1.95 -2.75 -5.74
C ASP A 155 1.50 -3.24 -7.14
N ASP A 156 2.09 -4.35 -7.61
CA ASP A 156 1.78 -4.94 -8.92
C ASP A 156 0.28 -5.25 -9.11
N LEU A 157 -0.43 -5.63 -8.03
CA LEU A 157 -1.85 -5.99 -8.10
C LEU A 157 -2.73 -4.73 -8.17
N GLU A 158 -2.34 -3.69 -7.46
CA GLU A 158 -2.99 -2.38 -7.47
C GLU A 158 -2.83 -1.72 -8.85
N MET A 159 -1.62 -1.75 -9.41
CA MET A 159 -1.35 -1.29 -10.76
C MET A 159 -2.14 -2.08 -11.81
N GLN A 160 -2.20 -3.41 -11.68
CA GLN A 160 -3.04 -4.25 -12.53
C GLN A 160 -4.53 -3.91 -12.39
N GLY A 161 -4.97 -3.50 -11.20
CA GLY A 161 -6.32 -3.00 -10.96
C GLY A 161 -6.62 -1.76 -11.79
N LEU A 162 -5.74 -0.76 -11.75
CA LEU A 162 -5.85 0.47 -12.56
C LEU A 162 -5.85 0.14 -14.07
N GLN A 163 -4.92 -0.70 -14.50
CA GLN A 163 -4.84 -1.19 -15.88
C GLN A 163 -6.15 -1.84 -16.33
N THR A 164 -6.80 -2.62 -15.47
CA THR A 164 -8.07 -3.28 -15.78
C THR A 164 -9.20 -2.28 -16.01
N VAL A 165 -9.23 -1.18 -15.24
CA VAL A 165 -10.22 -0.11 -15.41
C VAL A 165 -10.01 0.59 -16.76
N VAL A 166 -8.78 0.99 -17.07
CA VAL A 166 -8.43 1.63 -18.35
C VAL A 166 -8.78 0.71 -19.52
N PHE A 167 -8.40 -0.57 -19.44
CA PHE A 167 -8.70 -1.56 -20.48
C PHE A 167 -10.21 -1.73 -20.71
N GLY A 168 -10.98 -1.81 -19.63
CA GLY A 168 -12.44 -1.91 -19.68
C GLY A 168 -13.08 -0.66 -20.31
N PHE A 169 -12.60 0.53 -19.94
CA PHE A 169 -13.04 1.81 -20.51
C PHE A 169 -12.78 1.87 -22.01
N THR A 170 -11.56 1.53 -22.45
CA THR A 170 -11.19 1.53 -23.87
C THR A 170 -12.05 0.55 -24.67
N LEU A 171 -12.26 -0.67 -24.16
CA LEU A 171 -13.14 -1.64 -24.82
C LEU A 171 -14.60 -1.18 -24.86
N TYR A 172 -15.07 -0.46 -23.85
CA TYR A 172 -16.43 0.06 -23.81
C TYR A 172 -16.64 1.13 -24.90
N HIS A 173 -15.68 2.04 -25.06
CA HIS A 173 -15.69 3.04 -26.15
C HIS A 173 -15.62 2.38 -27.53
N GLU A 174 -14.68 1.45 -27.75
CA GLU A 174 -14.61 0.74 -29.04
C GLU A 174 -15.89 -0.04 -29.35
N PHE A 175 -16.54 -0.62 -28.33
CA PHE A 175 -17.82 -1.31 -28.51
C PHE A 175 -18.94 -0.33 -28.89
N ALA A 176 -19.00 0.83 -28.24
CA ALA A 176 -19.97 1.87 -28.54
C ALA A 176 -19.83 2.37 -29.99
N GLU A 177 -18.60 2.63 -30.44
CA GLU A 177 -18.30 2.96 -31.84
C GLU A 177 -18.74 1.85 -32.79
N HIS A 178 -18.47 0.59 -32.45
CA HIS A 178 -18.82 -0.56 -33.26
C HIS A 178 -20.33 -0.69 -33.49
N VAL A 179 -21.15 -0.41 -32.47
CA VAL A 179 -22.61 -0.45 -32.56
C VAL A 179 -23.22 0.86 -33.08
N GLY A 180 -22.40 1.90 -33.32
CA GLY A 180 -22.85 3.21 -33.78
C GLY A 180 -23.60 4.01 -32.70
N ALA A 181 -23.26 3.80 -31.42
CA ALA A 181 -23.77 4.60 -30.32
C ALA A 181 -23.15 6.01 -30.33
N ASP A 182 -23.81 6.94 -29.64
CA ASP A 182 -23.34 8.31 -29.50
C ASP A 182 -22.16 8.37 -28.52
N THR A 183 -20.94 8.46 -29.06
CA THR A 183 -19.71 8.51 -28.27
C THR A 183 -19.54 9.82 -27.50
N GLU A 184 -20.20 10.90 -27.91
CA GLU A 184 -20.16 12.19 -27.19
C GLU A 184 -20.92 12.12 -25.86
N SER A 185 -21.85 11.17 -25.73
CA SER A 185 -22.62 10.94 -24.50
C SER A 185 -21.92 10.01 -23.49
N LEU A 186 -20.76 9.46 -23.87
CA LEU A 186 -20.02 8.52 -23.02
C LEU A 186 -19.07 9.25 -22.07
N PRO A 187 -18.66 8.61 -20.95
CA PRO A 187 -17.65 9.16 -20.07
C PRO A 187 -16.35 9.45 -20.85
N THR A 188 -15.78 10.61 -20.60
CA THR A 188 -14.59 11.13 -21.28
C THR A 188 -13.30 10.58 -20.68
N GLU A 189 -12.16 10.89 -21.30
CA GLU A 189 -10.84 10.58 -20.73
C GLU A 189 -10.59 11.34 -19.41
N GLU A 190 -11.18 12.53 -19.24
CA GLU A 190 -11.13 13.26 -17.98
C GLU A 190 -11.89 12.50 -16.87
N ASP A 191 -13.08 11.97 -17.18
CA ASP A 191 -13.84 11.12 -16.26
C ASP A 191 -13.09 9.83 -15.88
N LEU A 192 -12.37 9.22 -16.83
CA LEU A 192 -11.50 8.09 -16.55
C LEU A 192 -10.37 8.50 -15.58
N ASN A 193 -9.72 9.63 -15.82
CA ASN A 193 -8.62 10.12 -14.99
C ASN A 193 -9.07 10.44 -13.56
N ASP A 194 -10.26 11.00 -13.39
CA ASP A 194 -10.90 11.24 -12.09
C ASP A 194 -11.24 9.92 -11.39
N ALA A 195 -11.74 8.93 -12.13
CA ALA A 195 -12.04 7.61 -11.58
C ALA A 195 -10.76 6.88 -11.12
N LEU A 196 -9.65 7.00 -11.85
CA LEU A 196 -8.37 6.41 -11.45
C LEU A 196 -7.81 7.08 -10.19
N GLU A 197 -7.90 8.41 -10.10
CA GLU A 197 -7.52 9.16 -8.91
C GLU A 197 -8.34 8.74 -7.68
N TYR A 198 -9.66 8.65 -7.84
CA TYR A 198 -10.54 8.11 -6.81
C TYR A 198 -10.13 6.70 -6.37
N VAL A 199 -9.77 5.80 -7.29
CA VAL A 199 -9.32 4.44 -6.93
C VAL A 199 -8.03 4.50 -6.11
N VAL A 200 -7.06 5.34 -6.50
CA VAL A 200 -5.79 5.54 -5.78
C VAL A 200 -6.03 6.07 -4.36
N GLU A 201 -6.87 7.10 -4.19
CA GLU A 201 -7.21 7.64 -2.87
C GLU A 201 -7.81 6.59 -1.93
N ARG A 202 -8.58 5.65 -2.48
CA ARG A 202 -9.20 4.54 -1.73
C ARG A 202 -8.22 3.43 -1.37
N ILE A 203 -7.05 3.40 -2.01
CA ILE A 203 -5.91 2.61 -1.53
C ILE A 203 -5.40 3.29 -0.25
N GLY A 204 -5.09 4.59 -0.28
CA GLY A 204 -4.84 5.42 0.91
C GLY A 204 -4.13 6.74 0.52
N PRO A 205 -3.80 7.62 1.47
CA PRO A 205 -3.07 8.85 1.16
C PRO A 205 -1.72 8.50 0.50
N ALA A 206 -1.42 9.17 -0.62
CA ALA A 206 -0.30 8.88 -1.52
C ALA A 206 -0.32 7.50 -2.21
N GLY A 207 -1.43 6.76 -2.20
CA GLY A 207 -1.46 5.39 -2.72
C GLY A 207 -0.90 4.36 -1.74
N LYS A 208 -0.44 4.78 -0.56
CA LYS A 208 -0.08 3.88 0.55
C LYS A 208 -1.29 3.54 1.42
N ARG A 209 -1.49 2.24 1.63
CA ARG A 209 -2.24 1.75 2.79
C ARG A 209 -1.34 1.78 4.02
N LYS A 210 -1.76 2.45 5.11
CA LYS A 210 -1.18 2.20 6.44
C LYS A 210 -1.24 0.70 6.69
N SER A 211 -0.09 0.06 6.85
CA SER A 211 -0.03 -1.37 7.10
C SER A 211 -0.70 -1.66 8.43
N HIS A 212 -1.31 -2.84 8.61
CA HIS A 212 -1.76 -3.26 9.94
C HIS A 212 -0.61 -3.25 10.94
N THR A 213 0.62 -3.47 10.47
CA THR A 213 1.83 -3.38 11.29
C THR A 213 2.04 -1.96 11.81
N ASP A 214 1.97 -0.96 10.93
CA ASP A 214 2.08 0.47 11.25
C ASP A 214 0.98 0.86 12.24
N ARG A 215 -0.26 0.46 11.93
CA ARG A 215 -1.42 0.69 12.79
C ARG A 215 -1.28 0.03 14.16
N PHE A 216 -0.68 -1.16 14.21
CA PHE A 216 -0.41 -1.85 15.47
C PHE A 216 0.61 -1.09 16.31
N ILE A 217 1.65 -0.51 15.70
CA ILE A 217 2.64 0.30 16.42
C ILE A 217 2.04 1.62 16.92
N GLU A 218 1.21 2.30 16.11
CA GLU A 218 0.45 3.48 16.56
C GLU A 218 -0.47 3.15 17.76
N LEU A 219 -1.19 2.04 17.69
CA LEU A 219 -2.07 1.60 18.78
C LEU A 219 -1.29 1.13 20.00
N PHE A 220 -0.13 0.52 19.80
CA PHE A 220 0.79 0.14 20.87
C PHE A 220 1.20 1.37 21.67
N GLU A 221 1.68 2.44 21.02
CA GLU A 221 2.08 3.67 21.71
C GLU A 221 0.92 4.28 22.50
N ARG A 222 -0.25 4.41 21.87
CA ARG A 222 -1.44 4.94 22.54
C ARG A 222 -1.87 4.09 23.73
N ALA A 223 -1.74 2.77 23.62
CA ALA A 223 -2.01 1.84 24.71
C ALA A 223 -0.96 1.94 25.85
N VAL A 224 0.30 2.26 25.54
CA VAL A 224 1.31 2.61 26.56
C VAL A 224 0.90 3.88 27.31
N VAL A 225 0.58 4.96 26.57
CA VAL A 225 0.16 6.25 27.16
C VAL A 225 -1.11 6.11 28.02
N ALA A 226 -2.05 5.28 27.57
CA ALA A 226 -3.28 4.99 28.29
C ALA A 226 -3.10 4.01 29.47
N GLY A 227 -1.89 3.48 29.69
CA GLY A 227 -1.56 2.58 30.78
C GLY A 227 -2.08 1.14 30.64
N TYR A 228 -2.39 0.70 29.41
CA TYR A 228 -2.78 -0.69 29.12
C TYR A 228 -1.55 -1.61 28.97
N LEU A 229 -0.40 -1.01 28.63
CA LEU A 229 0.86 -1.71 28.45
C LEU A 229 1.85 -1.26 29.52
N GLU A 230 2.68 -2.20 29.96
CA GLU A 230 3.61 -2.03 31.08
C GLU A 230 5.00 -2.47 30.63
N GLN A 231 5.99 -1.60 30.85
CA GLN A 231 7.40 -1.91 30.60
C GLN A 231 7.87 -3.03 31.54
N GLY A 232 8.72 -3.93 31.04
CA GLY A 232 9.19 -5.12 31.74
C GLY A 232 8.21 -6.30 31.71
N GLN A 233 6.95 -6.09 31.32
CA GLN A 233 5.95 -7.15 31.14
C GLN A 233 5.56 -7.36 29.67
N HIS A 234 5.20 -6.27 28.99
CA HIS A 234 4.67 -6.25 27.63
C HIS A 234 5.72 -5.80 26.61
N TYR A 235 6.54 -4.82 26.99
CA TYR A 235 7.65 -4.33 26.19
C TYR A 235 8.85 -3.97 27.06
N GLU A 236 10.01 -3.82 26.44
CA GLU A 236 11.23 -3.31 27.08
C GLU A 236 11.93 -2.35 26.11
N ILE A 237 12.67 -1.38 26.65
CA ILE A 237 13.48 -0.49 25.83
C ILE A 237 14.94 -0.93 25.94
N VAL A 238 15.60 -1.13 24.81
CA VAL A 238 17.02 -1.50 24.77
C VAL A 238 17.81 -0.47 24.01
N HIS A 239 19.07 -0.28 24.44
CA HIS A 239 19.94 0.76 23.90
C HIS A 239 19.31 2.16 24.01
N GLU A 240 18.63 2.40 25.13
CA GLU A 240 17.95 3.66 25.47
C GLU A 240 18.88 4.87 25.28
N CYS A 241 18.33 5.96 24.75
CA CYS A 241 19.05 7.20 24.47
C CYS A 241 20.24 7.04 23.51
N THR A 242 20.26 6.02 22.65
CA THR A 242 21.27 5.88 21.59
C THR A 242 20.63 5.80 20.21
N PRO A 243 21.37 6.04 19.11
CA PRO A 243 20.85 5.85 17.75
C PRO A 243 20.41 4.40 17.43
N ARG A 244 20.74 3.44 18.30
CA ARG A 244 20.33 2.02 18.18
C ARG A 244 19.13 1.68 19.08
N GLU A 245 18.50 2.68 19.69
CA GLU A 245 17.36 2.52 20.56
C GLU A 245 16.25 1.73 19.89
N GLN A 246 15.80 0.69 20.58
CA GLN A 246 14.75 -0.19 20.09
C GLN A 246 13.74 -0.47 21.20
N VAL A 247 12.46 -0.38 20.85
CA VAL A 247 11.40 -0.96 21.67
C VAL A 247 11.24 -2.44 21.31
N ARG A 248 11.40 -3.29 22.33
CA ARG A 248 11.25 -4.75 22.27
C ARG A 248 9.85 -5.10 22.69
N ILE A 249 8.99 -5.46 21.74
CA ILE A 249 7.58 -5.75 21.99
C ILE A 249 7.37 -7.27 22.01
N ASN A 250 6.79 -7.79 23.09
CA ASN A 250 6.31 -9.17 23.11
C ASN A 250 4.91 -9.24 22.51
N LEU A 251 4.83 -9.66 21.24
CA LEU A 251 3.56 -9.67 20.50
C LEU A 251 2.45 -10.49 21.19
N PRO A 252 2.68 -11.73 21.68
CA PRO A 252 1.65 -12.47 22.40
C PRO A 252 1.08 -11.72 23.61
N ARG A 253 1.92 -11.07 24.41
CA ARG A 253 1.49 -10.38 25.64
C ARG A 253 0.86 -9.02 25.35
N SER A 254 1.41 -8.29 24.40
CA SER A 254 0.95 -6.94 24.06
C SER A 254 -0.32 -6.95 23.23
N PHE A 255 -0.54 -7.98 22.40
CA PHE A 255 -1.70 -8.05 21.50
C PHE A 255 -3.03 -8.03 22.25
N ASP A 256 -3.16 -8.80 23.33
CA ASP A 256 -4.41 -8.84 24.12
C ASP A 256 -4.70 -7.48 24.78
N ALA A 257 -3.66 -6.82 25.29
CA ALA A 257 -3.77 -5.49 25.90
C ALA A 257 -4.12 -4.40 24.87
N ILE A 258 -3.52 -4.44 23.67
CA ILE A 258 -3.83 -3.53 22.56
C ILE A 258 -5.25 -3.78 22.04
N SER A 259 -5.65 -5.05 21.91
CA SER A 259 -7.01 -5.41 21.48
C SER A 259 -8.06 -4.92 22.48
N LYS A 260 -7.74 -5.01 23.78
CA LYS A 260 -8.57 -4.44 24.85
C LYS A 260 -8.63 -2.91 24.75
N TYR A 261 -7.50 -2.24 24.60
CA TYR A 261 -7.46 -0.78 24.40
C TYR A 261 -8.30 -0.35 23.19
N ALA A 262 -8.16 -1.04 22.05
CA ALA A 262 -8.94 -0.75 20.85
C ALA A 262 -10.44 -0.85 21.13
N LYS A 263 -10.87 -1.92 21.80
CA LYS A 263 -12.27 -2.13 22.18
C LYS A 263 -12.77 -1.06 23.16
N ASP A 264 -11.98 -0.71 24.16
CA ASP A 264 -12.37 0.24 25.23
C ASP A 264 -12.46 1.69 24.69
N HIS A 265 -11.78 1.99 23.59
CA HIS A 265 -11.78 3.31 22.94
C HIS A 265 -12.60 3.38 21.64
N ASP A 266 -13.48 2.39 21.41
CA ASP A 266 -14.31 2.27 20.19
C ASP A 266 -13.50 2.34 18.89
N ILE A 267 -12.24 1.94 18.95
CA ILE A 267 -11.37 1.75 17.79
C ILE A 267 -11.78 0.41 17.19
N ARG A 268 -12.30 0.46 15.96
CA ARG A 268 -12.89 -0.72 15.31
C ARG A 268 -11.86 -1.84 15.20
N SER A 269 -12.28 -3.06 15.50
CA SER A 269 -11.46 -4.27 15.37
C SER A 269 -10.96 -4.55 13.95
N GLU A 270 -11.49 -3.84 12.97
CA GLU A 270 -11.08 -3.84 11.56
C GLU A 270 -9.68 -3.23 11.34
N ASP A 271 -9.16 -2.46 12.32
CA ASP A 271 -7.83 -1.86 12.29
C ASP A 271 -6.72 -2.85 12.73
N LEU A 272 -7.07 -3.94 13.40
CA LEU A 272 -6.14 -4.94 13.94
C LEU A 272 -6.31 -6.30 13.25
N LEU A 273 -5.23 -7.07 13.12
CA LEU A 273 -5.32 -8.48 12.69
C LEU A 273 -5.94 -9.33 13.81
N ASN A 274 -6.51 -10.47 13.41
CA ASN A 274 -7.25 -11.35 14.30
C ASN A 274 -6.37 -12.06 15.35
N ALA A 275 -5.05 -12.20 15.10
CA ALA A 275 -4.14 -12.89 16.00
C ALA A 275 -2.72 -12.29 16.00
N HIS A 276 -2.03 -12.41 17.14
CA HIS A 276 -0.62 -12.03 17.30
C HIS A 276 0.34 -12.81 16.37
N SER A 277 -0.02 -14.03 15.95
CA SER A 277 0.78 -14.83 15.00
C SER A 277 0.85 -14.18 13.63
N ASP A 278 -0.24 -13.55 13.18
CA ASP A 278 -0.32 -12.91 11.87
C ASP A 278 0.54 -11.67 11.82
N TYR A 279 0.65 -10.97 12.96
CA TYR A 279 1.60 -9.88 13.14
C TYR A 279 3.05 -10.36 13.10
N ARG A 280 3.36 -11.47 13.79
CA ARG A 280 4.73 -11.99 13.84
C ARG A 280 5.27 -12.30 12.43
N ASP A 281 4.46 -12.91 11.58
CA ASP A 281 4.88 -13.26 10.22
C ASP A 281 5.15 -12.00 9.39
N ARG A 282 4.31 -10.96 9.51
CA ARG A 282 4.52 -9.66 8.83
C ARG A 282 5.71 -8.88 9.36
N PHE A 283 5.93 -8.89 10.68
CA PHE A 283 7.13 -8.28 11.26
C PHE A 283 8.40 -9.00 10.80
N ARG A 284 8.34 -10.32 10.52
CA ARG A 284 9.48 -11.05 9.97
C ARG A 284 9.77 -10.62 8.54
N GLU A 285 8.75 -10.48 7.71
CA GLU A 285 8.88 -9.95 6.35
C GLU A 285 9.46 -8.53 6.34
N LEU A 286 8.97 -7.64 7.22
CA LEU A 286 9.49 -6.27 7.35
C LEU A 286 10.94 -6.23 7.84
N ALA A 287 11.32 -7.12 8.76
CA ALA A 287 12.69 -7.21 9.25
C ALA A 287 13.71 -7.63 8.16
N GLU A 288 13.24 -8.28 7.09
CA GLU A 288 14.06 -8.65 5.94
C GLU A 288 14.24 -7.50 4.93
N GLN A 289 13.45 -6.43 5.04
CA GLN A 289 13.49 -5.27 4.13
C GLN A 289 14.55 -4.24 4.56
N PRO A 290 15.48 -3.84 3.66
CA PRO A 290 16.42 -2.77 3.94
C PRO A 290 15.70 -1.46 4.28
N GLY A 291 16.17 -0.76 5.32
CA GLY A 291 15.58 0.51 5.76
C GLY A 291 14.39 0.39 6.71
N SER A 292 13.75 -0.78 6.84
CA SER A 292 12.57 -0.94 7.71
C SER A 292 12.85 -0.54 9.17
N PHE A 293 11.86 0.09 9.81
CA PHE A 293 11.88 0.34 11.25
C PHE A 293 11.88 -0.95 12.09
N VAL A 294 11.50 -2.11 11.52
CA VAL A 294 11.58 -3.41 12.19
C VAL A 294 13.00 -3.97 12.06
N LYS A 295 13.70 -4.14 13.18
CA LYS A 295 15.13 -4.54 13.18
C LYS A 295 15.37 -6.01 13.46
N CYS A 296 14.48 -6.67 14.20
CA CYS A 296 14.55 -8.11 14.42
C CYS A 296 13.22 -8.70 14.89
N THR A 297 13.09 -10.02 14.77
CA THR A 297 11.97 -10.80 15.31
C THR A 297 12.48 -11.94 16.17
N ASP A 298 11.65 -12.42 17.10
CA ASP A 298 11.95 -13.53 18.02
C ASP A 298 13.22 -13.34 18.87
N GLN A 299 13.65 -12.10 19.09
CA GLN A 299 14.83 -11.76 19.88
C GLN A 299 14.54 -11.93 21.37
N TYR A 300 15.31 -12.78 22.05
CA TYR A 300 15.18 -12.90 23.50
C TYR A 300 15.59 -11.60 24.19
N THR A 301 14.67 -11.06 24.98
CA THR A 301 14.89 -9.88 25.82
C THR A 301 14.63 -10.27 27.28
N ALA A 302 15.56 -9.90 28.17
CA ALA A 302 15.44 -10.19 29.60
C ALA A 302 14.17 -9.54 30.17
N GLY A 303 13.46 -10.23 31.07
CA GLY A 303 12.20 -9.76 31.65
C GLY A 303 10.95 -10.02 30.78
N VAL A 304 11.05 -9.81 29.47
CA VAL A 304 9.87 -9.84 28.58
C VAL A 304 9.76 -11.11 27.73
N SER A 305 10.87 -11.82 27.46
CA SER A 305 10.99 -13.00 26.58
C SER A 305 11.17 -12.68 25.08
N GLN A 306 10.71 -13.55 24.18
CA GLN A 306 10.85 -13.38 22.72
C GLN A 306 10.08 -12.15 22.25
N CYS A 307 10.82 -11.18 21.70
CA CYS A 307 10.29 -9.88 21.31
C CYS A 307 10.62 -9.55 19.85
N THR A 308 9.74 -8.75 19.24
CA THR A 308 10.01 -8.03 18.00
C THR A 308 10.69 -6.71 18.32
N GLY A 309 11.76 -6.41 17.60
CA GLY A 309 12.53 -5.18 17.73
C GLY A 309 12.12 -4.10 16.77
N ILE A 310 11.68 -2.96 17.30
CA ILE A 310 11.32 -1.79 16.52
C ILE A 310 12.29 -0.65 16.85
N SER A 311 12.95 -0.10 15.84
CA SER A 311 13.76 1.12 15.98
C SER A 311 12.84 2.28 16.32
N THR A 312 13.09 2.97 17.44
CA THR A 312 12.26 4.13 17.83
C THR A 312 12.46 5.29 16.88
N LEU A 313 13.70 5.57 16.48
CA LEU A 313 14.02 6.57 15.45
C LEU A 313 13.42 6.22 14.08
N GLY A 314 13.49 4.94 13.69
CA GLY A 314 12.91 4.49 12.43
C GLY A 314 11.40 4.64 12.43
N ALA A 315 10.76 4.26 13.53
CA ALA A 315 9.31 4.43 13.71
C ALA A 315 8.90 5.91 13.73
N MET A 316 9.68 6.82 14.33
CA MET A 316 9.37 8.26 14.27
C MET A 316 9.42 8.84 12.85
N ASN A 317 10.33 8.34 12.01
CA ASN A 317 10.46 8.79 10.63
C ASN A 317 9.38 8.17 9.72
N ASP A 318 9.05 6.90 9.93
CA ASP A 318 8.20 6.13 9.04
C ASP A 318 6.71 6.17 9.45
N LEU A 319 6.39 6.46 10.72
CA LEU A 319 5.04 6.43 11.28
C LEU A 319 4.60 7.82 11.74
N GLU A 320 3.53 8.31 11.12
CA GLU A 320 2.93 9.59 11.47
C GLU A 320 2.33 9.56 12.89
N GLY A 321 2.84 10.44 13.76
CA GLY A 321 2.36 10.59 15.13
C GLY A 321 3.01 9.65 16.15
N PHE A 322 4.02 8.87 15.76
CA PHE A 322 4.82 8.08 16.70
C PHE A 322 5.79 8.98 17.47
N ASP A 323 5.63 9.09 18.79
CA ASP A 323 6.52 9.86 19.66
C ASP A 323 7.25 8.96 20.66
N ARG A 324 8.58 8.94 20.58
CA ARG A 324 9.45 8.26 21.54
C ARG A 324 9.22 8.73 22.98
N ALA A 325 8.90 10.01 23.19
CA ALA A 325 8.71 10.56 24.52
C ALA A 325 7.51 9.92 25.22
N SER A 326 6.51 9.45 24.46
CA SER A 326 5.37 8.67 24.94
C SER A 326 5.77 7.36 25.62
N LEU A 327 6.94 6.81 25.28
CA LEU A 327 7.49 5.59 25.87
C LEU A 327 8.33 5.85 27.15
N GLY A 328 8.47 7.11 27.56
CA GLY A 328 9.17 7.50 28.78
C GLY A 328 10.69 7.64 28.64
N VAL A 329 11.22 7.67 27.40
CA VAL A 329 12.67 7.80 27.16
C VAL A 329 13.11 9.27 27.09
N GLY A 330 14.29 9.56 27.67
CA GLY A 330 14.95 10.87 27.56
C GLY A 330 15.57 11.10 26.18
N PRO A 331 16.13 12.29 25.86
CA PRO A 331 16.73 12.60 24.55
C PRO A 331 17.94 11.71 24.21
N ILE A 332 18.23 11.50 22.91
CA ILE A 332 19.36 10.65 22.48
C ILE A 332 20.68 11.37 22.77
N GLU A 333 21.64 10.66 23.35
CA GLU A 333 22.98 11.17 23.61
C GLU A 333 23.71 11.40 22.27
N GLY A 334 24.04 12.66 21.98
CA GLY A 334 24.72 13.09 20.74
C GLY A 334 23.94 14.12 19.90
N ASP A 335 22.70 14.43 20.27
CA ASP A 335 21.77 15.28 19.49
C ASP A 335 21.91 16.81 19.72
N GLU A 336 23.08 17.34 20.11
CA GLU A 336 23.26 18.80 20.12
C GLU A 336 23.31 19.42 18.70
N GLU A 337 23.39 18.61 17.63
CA GLU A 337 23.37 19.08 16.23
C GLU A 337 22.05 18.80 15.47
N VAL A 338 21.11 18.00 16.01
CA VAL A 338 19.91 17.57 15.26
C VAL A 338 18.61 18.26 15.70
N VAL A 339 18.57 18.84 16.91
CA VAL A 339 17.35 19.46 17.49
C VAL A 339 17.07 20.88 16.95
N ALA A 340 17.94 21.45 16.11
CA ALA A 340 17.71 22.77 15.51
C ALA A 340 16.65 22.81 14.38
N LEU A 341 16.11 21.66 13.94
CA LEU A 341 15.23 21.59 12.76
C LEU A 341 13.72 21.46 13.03
N VAL A 342 13.26 21.34 14.30
CA VAL A 342 11.83 21.04 14.58
C VAL A 342 11.13 22.07 15.49
N THR A 343 11.82 23.08 16.01
CA THR A 343 11.13 24.16 16.74
C THR A 343 11.74 25.52 16.45
N THR A 344 11.17 26.24 15.47
CA THR A 344 10.73 27.64 15.61
C THR A 344 10.01 28.08 14.33
N ASP A 345 8.70 28.30 14.44
CA ASP A 345 8.06 29.40 13.73
C ASP A 345 8.73 30.69 14.24
N ASP A 346 9.65 31.25 13.46
CA ASP A 346 9.86 32.71 13.40
C ASP A 346 10.70 33.07 12.16
N GLU A 347 10.25 34.10 11.47
CA GLU A 347 10.81 34.63 10.22
C GLU A 347 12.29 35.02 10.35
N SER A 348 13.19 34.36 9.59
CA SER A 348 14.36 35.05 9.02
C SER A 348 15.03 34.22 7.92
N ASP A 349 15.28 34.88 6.79
CA ASP A 349 15.97 34.40 5.60
C ASP A 349 17.33 33.74 5.90
N THR A 350 17.55 32.51 5.42
CA THR A 350 18.91 32.01 5.15
C THR A 350 18.90 31.05 3.96
N GLU A 351 19.40 31.54 2.83
CA GLU A 351 19.60 30.79 1.59
C GLU A 351 20.78 29.80 1.69
N GLY A 352 20.58 28.58 1.18
CA GLY A 352 21.56 27.79 0.41
C GLY A 352 22.67 27.04 1.15
N ASN A 353 22.52 25.70 1.28
CA ASN A 353 23.66 24.75 1.10
C ASN A 353 23.35 23.23 1.03
N GLY A 354 22.11 22.80 0.77
CA GLY A 354 21.76 21.36 0.68
C GLY A 354 22.41 20.64 -0.52
N ASP A 355 22.51 21.32 -1.66
CA ASP A 355 22.92 20.69 -2.93
C ASP A 355 24.42 20.37 -3.01
N GLU A 356 25.27 21.04 -2.23
CA GLU A 356 26.73 20.91 -2.34
C GLU A 356 27.24 19.62 -1.66
N TYR A 357 26.65 19.25 -0.51
CA TYR A 357 27.03 18.04 0.23
C TYR A 357 26.64 16.75 -0.50
N GLU A 358 25.47 16.72 -1.12
CA GLU A 358 25.00 15.58 -1.90
C GLU A 358 25.88 15.39 -3.15
N GLN A 359 26.26 16.49 -3.81
CA GLN A 359 27.20 16.47 -4.93
C GLN A 359 28.61 15.99 -4.53
N THR A 360 29.12 16.38 -3.36
CA THR A 360 30.42 15.88 -2.86
C THR A 360 30.38 14.37 -2.61
N THR A 361 29.30 13.87 -2.02
CA THR A 361 29.16 12.43 -1.73
C THR A 361 29.16 11.59 -3.02
N VAL A 362 28.45 12.03 -4.06
CA VAL A 362 28.43 11.37 -5.37
C VAL A 362 29.83 11.38 -6.03
N ARG A 363 30.57 12.49 -5.94
CA ARG A 363 31.93 12.59 -6.49
C ARG A 363 32.91 11.67 -5.77
N VAL A 364 32.85 11.59 -4.45
CA VAL A 364 33.68 10.69 -3.63
C VAL A 364 33.38 9.23 -3.94
N LYS A 365 32.10 8.83 -4.04
CA LYS A 365 31.71 7.45 -4.43
C LYS A 365 32.31 7.06 -5.79
N ARG A 366 32.23 7.96 -6.76
CA ARG A 366 32.76 7.71 -8.11
C ARG A 366 34.29 7.58 -8.13
N ALA A 367 35.00 8.42 -7.38
CA ALA A 367 36.47 8.37 -7.30
C ALA A 367 36.99 7.05 -6.70
N LEU A 368 36.26 6.49 -5.73
CA LEU A 368 36.63 5.27 -5.03
C LEU A 368 36.27 3.96 -5.75
N GLN A 369 35.54 4.03 -6.88
CA GLN A 369 35.20 2.85 -7.71
C GLN A 369 36.38 2.38 -8.57
N ASP A 370 37.29 3.29 -8.92
CA ASP A 370 38.34 3.02 -9.90
C ASP A 370 39.64 2.52 -9.25
N ASP A 371 40.09 3.13 -8.16
CA ASP A 371 41.35 2.76 -7.47
C ASP A 371 41.34 3.11 -5.97
N PRO A 372 42.19 2.46 -5.13
CA PRO A 372 42.41 2.86 -3.74
C PRO A 372 43.19 4.17 -3.62
N LEU A 373 42.57 5.19 -3.02
CA LEU A 373 43.07 6.56 -2.95
C LEU A 373 43.34 7.00 -1.51
N THR A 374 44.38 7.81 -1.32
CA THR A 374 44.63 8.56 -0.09
C THR A 374 43.66 9.74 0.06
N MET A 375 43.56 10.30 1.27
CA MET A 375 42.73 11.50 1.51
C MET A 375 43.15 12.69 0.61
N SER A 376 44.45 12.86 0.38
CA SER A 376 44.97 13.93 -0.48
C SER A 376 44.56 13.73 -1.94
N GLU A 377 44.63 12.50 -2.45
CA GLU A 377 44.25 12.16 -3.83
C GLU A 377 42.73 12.30 -4.04
N LEU A 378 41.91 11.97 -3.02
CA LEU A 378 40.46 12.18 -3.06
C LEU A 378 40.09 13.66 -3.14
N CYS A 379 40.73 14.52 -2.36
CA CYS A 379 40.50 15.97 -2.42
C CYS A 379 40.87 16.52 -3.81
N GLU A 380 42.00 16.07 -4.38
CA GLU A 380 42.44 16.48 -5.71
C GLU A 380 41.48 16.01 -6.82
N GLN A 381 41.02 14.76 -6.78
CA GLN A 381 40.11 14.22 -7.80
C GLN A 381 38.70 14.78 -7.72
N THR A 382 38.20 15.06 -6.51
CA THR A 382 36.84 15.58 -6.32
C THR A 382 36.76 17.11 -6.43
N GLY A 383 37.91 17.79 -6.29
CA GLY A 383 38.01 19.25 -6.22
C GLY A 383 37.44 19.84 -4.93
N CYS A 384 37.25 19.01 -3.90
CA CYS A 384 36.66 19.39 -2.63
C CYS A 384 37.73 19.53 -1.53
N GLU A 385 37.45 20.35 -0.52
CA GLU A 385 38.30 20.43 0.68
C GLU A 385 38.17 19.15 1.53
N GLU A 386 39.16 18.91 2.40
CA GLU A 386 39.28 17.67 3.17
C GLU A 386 38.07 17.39 4.09
N LYS A 387 37.47 18.43 4.66
CA LYS A 387 36.34 18.28 5.60
C LYS A 387 35.10 17.68 4.89
N PRO A 388 34.58 18.27 3.79
CA PRO A 388 33.49 17.66 3.01
C PRO A 388 33.77 16.23 2.54
N VAL A 389 35.00 15.93 2.11
CA VAL A 389 35.39 14.57 1.68
C VAL A 389 35.34 13.59 2.85
N ARG A 390 35.76 14.01 4.04
CA ARG A 390 35.71 13.17 5.25
C ARG A 390 34.28 12.89 5.70
N ASP A 391 33.41 13.89 5.64
CA ASP A 391 32.00 13.75 6.01
C ASP A 391 31.27 12.83 5.01
N ALA A 392 31.59 12.95 3.73
CA ALA A 392 31.12 12.03 2.69
C ALA A 392 31.60 10.59 2.93
N LEU A 393 32.88 10.38 3.28
CA LEU A 393 33.41 9.04 3.61
C LEU A 393 32.70 8.39 4.80
N SER A 394 32.40 9.18 5.86
CA SER A 394 31.64 8.71 7.01
C SER A 394 30.21 8.31 6.63
N THR A 395 29.59 9.08 5.75
CA THR A 395 28.25 8.80 5.22
C THR A 395 28.24 7.51 4.40
N ILE A 396 29.20 7.34 3.49
CA ILE A 396 29.33 6.13 2.66
C ILE A 396 29.60 4.90 3.53
N GLN A 397 30.43 5.02 4.57
CA GLN A 397 30.73 3.91 5.48
C GLN A 397 29.51 3.49 6.32
N GLY A 398 28.49 4.34 6.45
CA GLY A 398 27.21 4.02 7.07
C GLY A 398 26.23 3.26 6.16
N GLU A 399 26.45 3.25 4.83
CA GLU A 399 25.59 2.56 3.87
C GLU A 399 25.94 1.06 3.78
N THR A 400 24.93 0.19 3.87
CA THR A 400 25.09 -1.26 4.09
C THR A 400 25.72 -2.04 2.92
N TYR A 401 25.95 -1.39 1.77
CA TYR A 401 26.45 -2.03 0.54
C TYR A 401 27.80 -1.49 0.05
N LEU A 402 28.42 -0.52 0.73
CA LEU A 402 29.69 0.10 0.35
C LEU A 402 30.68 0.07 1.53
N ASP A 403 31.47 -1.00 1.63
CA ASP A 403 32.45 -1.17 2.71
C ASP A 403 33.73 -0.38 2.38
N VAL A 404 33.82 0.88 2.81
CA VAL A 404 35.05 1.67 2.65
C VAL A 404 36.13 1.09 3.55
N ARG A 405 37.12 0.42 2.94
CA ARG A 405 38.22 -0.20 3.69
C ARG A 405 39.43 0.70 3.75
N LYS A 406 40.08 0.66 4.93
CA LYS A 406 41.37 1.29 5.18
C LYS A 406 42.47 0.27 4.97
N ALA A 407 43.31 0.47 3.96
CA ALA A 407 44.56 -0.26 3.81
C ALA A 407 45.72 0.64 4.24
N GLU A 408 46.61 0.12 5.09
CA GLU A 408 47.91 0.74 5.33
C GLU A 408 48.92 0.08 4.39
N SER A 409 49.35 0.81 3.36
CA SER A 409 50.55 0.46 2.60
C SER A 409 51.49 1.66 2.62
N ASP A 410 52.79 1.40 2.81
CA ASP A 410 53.84 2.43 2.79
C ASP A 410 53.68 3.57 3.83
N GLY A 411 52.88 3.36 4.89
CA GLY A 411 52.68 4.31 5.99
C GLY A 411 51.53 5.31 5.77
N GLU A 412 50.74 5.15 4.70
CA GLU A 412 49.59 6.00 4.39
C GLU A 412 48.28 5.22 4.39
N THR A 413 47.20 5.85 4.89
CA THR A 413 45.85 5.27 4.89
C THR A 413 45.18 5.51 3.54
N ARG A 414 44.84 4.42 2.84
CA ARG A 414 44.08 4.46 1.58
C ARG A 414 42.65 3.97 1.79
N TYR A 415 41.72 4.62 1.11
CA TYR A 415 40.28 4.33 1.08
C TYR A 415 39.94 3.70 -0.26
N TYR A 416 39.12 2.66 -0.25
CA TYR A 416 38.57 2.07 -1.47
C TYR A 416 37.23 1.40 -1.18
N ILE A 417 36.42 1.29 -2.22
CA ILE A 417 35.21 0.46 -2.23
C ILE A 417 35.57 -0.86 -2.95
N PRO A 418 35.46 -2.03 -2.29
CA PRO A 418 35.81 -3.33 -2.88
C PRO A 418 34.90 -3.77 -4.02
#